data_AF-A0A4Q3R6H6-F1
#
_entry.id   AF-A0A4Q3R6H6-F1
#
_cell.length_a   1.000
_cell.length_b   1.000
_cell.length_c   1.000
_cell.angle_alpha   90.00
_cell.angle_beta   90.00
_cell.angle_gamma   90.00
#
_symmetry.space_group_name_H-M   'P 1'
#
loop_
_entity.id
_entity.type
_entity.pdbx_description
1 polymer ?
#
loop_
_entity_poly.entity_id
_entity_poly.type
_entity_poly.pdbx_seq_one_letter_code
_entity_poly.pdbx_strand_id
1 'polypeptide(L)'
;MKKLLLSFSAILCLNAIAQKQPEYAVAKTYHIASPGGWDYLAVNNNRLYVAHGTQVNILNETTGDSVGVISNTNGVHGIAFNNALGRGYTSNGRSNNVTVF
;
A
#
# COMPACT_ATOMS: atom_id res chain seq x y z
N MET A 1 -25.89 -12.69 -54.87
CA MET A 1 -24.85 -11.74 -54.38
C MET A 1 -25.11 -11.19 -52.97
N LYS A 2 -26.36 -11.15 -52.46
CA LYS A 2 -26.64 -10.67 -51.08
C LYS A 2 -26.34 -11.67 -49.94
N LYS A 3 -26.25 -12.97 -50.24
CA LYS A 3 -25.90 -14.01 -49.25
C LYS A 3 -24.39 -14.12 -48.96
N LEU A 4 -23.55 -13.53 -49.81
CA LEU A 4 -22.08 -13.59 -49.67
C LEU A 4 -21.53 -12.44 -48.80
N LEU A 5 -22.31 -11.36 -48.64
CA LEU A 5 -21.94 -10.20 -47.82
C LEU A 5 -22.17 -10.41 -46.31
N LEU A 6 -23.04 -11.34 -45.91
CA LEU A 6 -23.27 -11.62 -44.49
C LEU A 6 -22.16 -12.46 -43.83
N SER A 7 -21.39 -13.22 -44.61
CA SER A 7 -20.35 -14.10 -44.07
C SER A 7 -19.03 -13.38 -43.79
N PHE A 8 -18.81 -12.19 -44.33
CA PHE A 8 -17.56 -11.44 -44.14
C PHE A 8 -17.53 -10.63 -42.84
N SER A 9 -18.71 -10.32 -42.27
CA SER A 9 -18.80 -9.52 -41.04
C SER A 9 -18.65 -10.34 -39.75
N ALA A 10 -18.71 -11.68 -39.83
CA ALA A 10 -18.63 -12.56 -38.66
C ALA A 10 -17.19 -12.93 -38.26
N ILE A 11 -16.20 -12.68 -39.12
CA ILE A 11 -14.80 -13.06 -38.89
C ILE A 11 -13.99 -11.94 -38.21
N LEU A 12 -14.47 -10.69 -38.19
CA LEU A 12 -13.76 -9.58 -37.56
C LEU A 12 -13.93 -9.45 -36.03
N CYS A 13 -14.77 -10.28 -35.40
CA CYS A 13 -15.07 -10.13 -33.96
C CYS A 13 -14.24 -11.02 -33.02
N LEU A 14 -13.27 -11.80 -33.52
CA LEU A 14 -12.58 -12.84 -32.74
C LEU A 14 -11.25 -12.44 -32.09
N ASN A 15 -10.81 -11.19 -32.22
CA ASN A 15 -9.54 -10.75 -31.62
C ASN A 15 -9.74 -9.63 -30.57
N ALA A 16 -10.74 -9.78 -29.71
CA ALA A 16 -10.66 -9.14 -28.40
C ALA A 16 -9.75 -10.00 -27.52
N ILE A 17 -8.44 -9.86 -27.68
CA ILE A 17 -7.48 -10.38 -26.71
C ILE A 17 -7.71 -9.54 -25.45
N ALA A 18 -8.56 -10.02 -24.54
CA ALA A 18 -8.62 -9.49 -23.20
C ALA A 18 -7.19 -9.56 -22.64
N GLN A 19 -6.57 -8.40 -22.38
CA GLN A 19 -5.26 -8.36 -21.74
C GLN A 19 -5.37 -9.15 -20.45
N LYS A 20 -4.53 -10.19 -20.29
CA LYS A 20 -4.42 -10.96 -19.05
C LYS A 20 -4.18 -9.95 -17.93
N GLN A 21 -5.20 -9.71 -17.11
CA GLN A 21 -5.07 -8.82 -15.97
C GLN A 21 -3.97 -9.38 -15.06
N PRO A 22 -3.11 -8.53 -14.50
CA PRO A 22 -2.18 -8.97 -13.47
C PRO A 22 -2.97 -9.70 -12.39
N GLU A 23 -2.62 -10.95 -12.14
CA GLU A 23 -3.29 -11.74 -11.12
C GLU A 23 -2.74 -11.29 -9.77
N TYR A 24 -3.46 -10.36 -9.12
CA TYR A 24 -3.16 -9.96 -7.77
C TYR A 24 -3.63 -11.05 -6.81
N ALA A 25 -2.68 -11.60 -6.06
CA ALA A 25 -2.94 -12.55 -4.99
C ALA A 25 -2.26 -12.08 -3.71
N VAL A 26 -2.82 -12.46 -2.57
CA VAL A 26 -2.18 -12.24 -1.27
C VAL A 26 -0.91 -13.10 -1.22
N ALA A 27 0.25 -12.46 -1.31
CA ALA A 27 1.53 -13.16 -1.23
C ALA A 27 1.88 -13.54 0.21
N LYS A 28 1.61 -12.64 1.17
CA LYS A 28 1.87 -12.81 2.61
C LYS A 28 0.90 -11.97 3.43
N THR A 29 0.67 -12.40 4.66
CA THR A 29 -0.10 -11.65 5.67
C THR A 29 0.78 -11.44 6.89
N TYR A 30 1.01 -10.18 7.27
CA TYR A 30 1.73 -9.83 8.49
C TYR A 30 0.73 -9.40 9.56
N HIS A 31 0.75 -10.09 10.69
CA HIS A 31 -0.12 -9.77 11.81
C HIS A 31 0.56 -8.77 12.73
N ILE A 32 -0.14 -7.69 13.04
CA ILE A 32 0.31 -6.64 13.95
C ILE A 32 -0.57 -6.71 15.19
N ALA A 33 0.03 -7.07 16.32
CA ALA A 33 -0.67 -7.28 17.60
C ALA A 33 -0.90 -5.97 18.38
N SER A 34 -1.24 -4.89 17.68
CA SER A 34 -1.55 -3.59 18.30
C SER A 34 -2.91 -3.06 17.83
N PRO A 35 -3.67 -2.42 18.74
CA PRO A 35 -5.05 -2.02 18.46
C PRO A 35 -5.12 -0.77 17.59
N GLY A 36 -6.34 -0.43 17.17
CA GLY A 36 -6.64 0.80 16.42
C GLY A 36 -7.03 0.52 14.96
N GLY A 37 -7.59 1.56 14.31
CA GLY A 37 -7.91 1.51 12.89
C GLY A 37 -6.67 1.76 12.03
N TRP A 38 -6.57 1.05 10.92
CA TRP A 38 -5.51 1.20 9.92
C TRP A 38 -5.60 2.53 9.19
N ASP A 39 -4.43 3.08 8.86
CA ASP A 39 -4.28 4.28 8.08
C ASP A 39 -3.19 4.05 7.01
N TYR A 40 -2.21 4.93 6.87
CA TYR A 40 -1.25 4.86 5.76
C TYR A 40 -0.12 3.84 5.99
N LEU A 41 0.42 3.36 4.87
CA LEU A 41 1.63 2.55 4.81
C LEU A 41 2.75 3.35 4.13
N ALA A 42 3.97 3.18 4.57
CA ALA A 42 5.14 3.70 3.88
C ALA A 42 6.31 2.70 3.96
N VAL A 43 7.10 2.60 2.91
CA VAL A 43 8.28 1.74 2.86
C VAL A 43 9.52 2.60 2.74
N ASN A 44 10.53 2.34 3.56
CA ASN A 44 11.84 2.97 3.44
C ASN A 44 12.92 2.05 4.00
N ASN A 45 14.03 1.89 3.27
CA ASN A 45 15.21 1.14 3.72
C ASN A 45 14.88 -0.24 4.34
N ASN A 46 14.16 -1.09 3.60
CA ASN A 46 13.76 -2.45 4.00
C ASN A 46 12.84 -2.53 5.23
N ARG A 47 12.18 -1.43 5.57
CA ARG A 47 11.22 -1.34 6.67
C ARG A 47 9.87 -0.89 6.15
N LEU A 48 8.83 -1.57 6.63
CA LEU A 48 7.44 -1.21 6.41
C LEU A 48 6.94 -0.46 7.64
N TYR A 49 6.56 0.80 7.46
CA TYR A 49 5.97 1.66 8.47
C TYR A 49 4.46 1.65 8.31
N VAL A 50 3.75 1.29 9.37
CA VAL A 50 2.30 1.07 9.39
C VAL A 50 1.67 2.04 10.37
N ALA A 51 1.08 3.12 9.88
CA ALA A 51 0.33 4.07 10.71
C ALA A 51 -1.02 3.47 11.10
N HIS A 52 -1.33 3.43 12.39
CA HIS A 52 -2.65 3.05 12.88
C HIS A 52 -2.92 3.61 14.27
N GLY A 53 -4.16 4.04 14.51
CA GLY A 53 -4.61 4.54 15.82
C GLY A 53 -3.75 5.67 16.38
N THR A 54 -2.81 5.31 17.26
CA THR A 54 -1.96 6.25 18.02
C THR A 54 -0.47 6.00 17.85
N GLN A 55 -0.07 5.13 16.91
CA GLN A 55 1.31 4.70 16.74
C GLN A 55 1.63 4.33 15.29
N VAL A 56 2.92 4.23 14.99
CA VAL A 56 3.42 3.60 13.77
C VAL A 56 4.19 2.35 14.15
N ASN A 57 3.70 1.18 13.74
CA ASN A 57 4.50 -0.05 13.83
C ASN A 57 5.49 -0.09 12.68
N ILE A 58 6.73 -0.46 12.99
CA ILE A 58 7.77 -0.66 11.99
C ILE A 58 8.04 -2.16 11.92
N LEU A 59 7.90 -2.73 10.73
CA LEU A 59 8.17 -4.12 10.44
C LEU A 59 9.37 -4.26 9.51
N ASN A 60 10.03 -5.41 9.57
CA ASN A 60 10.87 -5.88 8.48
C ASN A 60 9.97 -6.14 7.26
N GLU A 61 10.26 -5.50 6.13
CA GLU A 61 9.42 -5.58 4.94
C GLU A 61 9.33 -6.98 4.33
N THR A 62 10.35 -7.82 4.55
CA THR A 62 10.43 -9.18 3.96
C THR A 62 9.85 -10.25 4.87
N THR A 63 10.12 -10.19 6.17
CA THR A 63 9.68 -11.21 7.14
C THR A 63 8.37 -10.84 7.82
N GLY A 64 8.05 -9.55 7.93
CA GLY A 64 6.93 -9.04 8.72
C GLY A 64 7.23 -8.92 10.21
N ASP A 65 8.45 -9.25 10.64
CA ASP A 65 8.84 -9.18 12.05
C ASP A 65 8.83 -7.73 12.54
N SER A 66 8.37 -7.52 13.77
CA SER A 66 8.42 -6.21 14.40
C SER A 66 9.87 -5.76 14.61
N VAL A 67 10.19 -4.57 14.14
CA VAL A 67 11.51 -3.95 14.33
C VAL A 67 11.47 -2.69 15.19
N GLY A 68 10.28 -2.19 15.52
CA GLY A 68 10.12 -1.02 16.39
C GLY A 68 8.72 -0.42 16.32
N VAL A 69 8.51 0.61 17.15
CA VAL A 69 7.26 1.38 17.21
C VAL A 69 7.58 2.86 17.42
N ILE A 70 6.95 3.73 16.64
CA ILE A 70 6.91 5.18 16.91
C ILE A 70 5.62 5.44 17.68
N SER A 71 5.77 5.78 18.95
CA SER A 71 4.65 6.01 19.87
C SER A 71 4.23 7.49 19.89
N ASN A 72 3.13 7.77 20.60
CA ASN A 72 2.63 9.13 20.85
C ASN A 72 2.26 9.92 19.57
N THR A 73 1.81 9.22 18.52
CA THR A 73 1.35 9.80 17.26
C THR A 73 -0.17 9.70 17.19
N ASN A 74 -0.90 10.40 18.08
CA ASN A 74 -2.36 10.24 18.18
C ASN A 74 -3.07 10.72 16.91
N GLY A 75 -3.82 9.83 16.26
CA GLY A 75 -4.43 10.09 14.96
C GLY A 75 -3.40 10.23 13.85
N VAL A 76 -2.40 9.35 13.83
CA VAL A 76 -1.36 9.36 12.78
C VAL A 76 -1.94 9.01 11.42
N HIS A 77 -1.50 9.75 10.39
CA HIS A 77 -1.85 9.54 8.99
C HIS A 77 -0.59 9.33 8.15
N GLY A 78 -0.16 10.34 7.41
CA GLY A 78 0.95 10.26 6.47
C GLY A 78 2.32 10.14 7.15
N ILE A 79 3.22 9.46 6.45
CA ILE A 79 4.63 9.27 6.82
C ILE A 79 5.49 9.72 5.63
N ALA A 80 6.49 10.55 5.88
CA ALA A 80 7.44 11.02 4.88
C ALA A 80 8.88 10.93 5.39
N PHE A 81 9.84 10.74 4.48
CA PHE A 81 11.24 10.55 4.83
C PHE A 81 12.13 11.58 4.14
N ASN A 82 13.09 12.12 4.89
CA ASN A 82 14.23 12.85 4.39
C ASN A 82 15.50 12.02 4.64
N ASN A 83 15.82 11.15 3.69
CA ASN A 83 16.95 10.22 3.82
C ASN A 83 18.31 10.92 3.88
N ALA A 84 18.47 12.09 3.25
CA ALA A 84 19.71 12.86 3.30
C ALA A 84 20.05 13.34 4.71
N LEU A 85 19.03 13.59 5.53
CA LEU A 85 19.18 13.99 6.94
C LEU A 85 18.96 12.83 7.92
N GLY A 86 18.64 11.64 7.44
CA GLY A 86 18.27 10.50 8.27
C GLY A 86 17.05 10.76 9.16
N ARG A 87 16.04 11.48 8.65
CA ARG A 87 14.83 11.84 9.41
C ARG A 87 13.56 11.32 8.75
N GLY A 88 12.60 10.94 9.58
CA GLY A 88 11.21 10.66 9.23
C GLY A 88 10.26 11.65 9.89
N TYR A 89 9.07 11.79 9.30
CA TYR A 89 8.03 12.70 9.75
C TYR A 89 6.69 12.01 9.71
N THR A 90 5.86 12.20 10.73
CA THR A 90 4.44 11.79 10.72
C THR A 90 3.53 13.00 10.88
N SER A 91 2.38 12.99 10.21
CA SER A 91 1.29 13.92 10.50
C SER A 91 0.32 13.29 11.52
N ASN A 92 0.05 13.97 12.63
CA ASN A 92 -0.81 13.44 13.70
C ASN A 92 -2.06 14.33 13.86
N GLY A 93 -3.18 13.94 13.24
CA GLY A 93 -4.39 14.75 13.13
C GLY A 93 -5.07 15.03 14.46
N ARG A 94 -5.12 14.06 15.39
CA ARG A 94 -5.78 14.27 16.70
C ARG A 94 -4.94 15.11 17.64
N SER A 95 -3.61 14.97 17.60
CA SER A 95 -2.69 15.79 18.38
C SER A 95 -2.34 17.13 17.75
N ASN A 96 -2.76 17.38 16.50
CA ASN A 96 -2.45 18.58 15.74
C ASN A 96 -0.94 18.92 15.72
N ASN A 97 -0.09 17.91 15.50
CA ASN A 97 1.35 18.08 15.47
C ASN A 97 2.03 17.16 14.45
N VAL A 98 3.35 17.33 14.34
CA VAL A 98 4.25 16.47 13.57
C VAL A 98 5.22 15.79 14.53
N THR A 99 5.42 14.48 14.38
CA THR A 99 6.51 13.77 15.05
C THR A 99 7.69 13.67 14.10
N VAL A 100 8.88 14.01 14.57
CA VAL A 100 10.16 13.77 13.87
C VAL A 100 10.85 12.59 14.51
N PHE A 101 11.33 11.65 13.70
CA PHE A 101 12.03 10.44 14.16
C PHE A 101 13.22 10.09 13.27
#